data_AF-A0A7R9QRC8-F1
#
_entry.id   AF-A0A7R9QRC8-F1
#
_cell.length_a   1.000
_cell.length_b   1.000
_cell.length_c   1.000
_cell.angle_alpha   90.00
_cell.angle_beta   90.00
_cell.angle_gamma   90.00
#
_symmetry.space_group_name_H-M   'P 1'
#
loop_
_entity.id
_entity.type
_entity.pdbx_description
1 polymer ?
#
loop_
_entity_poly.entity_id
_entity_poly.type
_entity_poly.pdbx_seq_one_letter_code
_entity_poly.pdbx_strand_id
1 'polypeptide(L)'
;GKRQLRSTDPYTRASDRVFIETINEYFVGLKYVFTEPDLTRVWDSTRAALKKANDLLAKRRAGAKYLSGAELPGLTDYMIAPLLHLLPLCVDLSGHKWDDYFRTELPELYDYRNTIEKDPTVHKLVVPYDEYIEIAKGRYKNPVPEGHPSYRVFIETINEYLVGLKLIMSQEKAKNYKQGDPYPPRVNPDVLRLYYRESSPYAQRVLMILNAKEIPHEVVNINIWAKPDWFMERAPLGQVPVIEFDQDNKVLFESLIIADFLDETIPGKRRLGSRDPFQWSVDRMFVETLNQATAVIPSIFTEPDLTRVWDTTREALKKGNDVLAKRRAGAKYLSGLDTNL
;
A
#
# COMPACT_ATOMS: atom_id res chain seq x y z
N GLY A 1 10.44 20.51 -26.41
CA GLY A 1 9.18 19.85 -26.04
C GLY A 1 8.91 20.04 -24.56
N LYS A 2 7.67 19.91 -24.09
CA LYS A 2 7.37 19.95 -22.64
C LYS A 2 8.09 18.79 -21.95
N ARG A 3 8.77 19.05 -20.83
CA ARG A 3 9.48 18.04 -20.04
C ARG A 3 8.50 16.98 -19.53
N GLN A 4 8.82 15.71 -19.74
CA GLN A 4 8.05 14.60 -19.18
C GLN A 4 8.53 14.33 -17.73
N LEU A 5 7.59 14.24 -16.78
CA LEU A 5 7.92 14.07 -15.36
C LEU A 5 8.08 12.60 -14.93
N ARG A 6 7.58 11.65 -15.73
CA ARG A 6 7.63 10.21 -15.45
C ARG A 6 8.46 9.48 -16.50
N SER A 7 9.09 8.37 -16.13
CA SER A 7 9.81 7.50 -17.07
C SER A 7 8.90 7.02 -18.21
N THR A 8 9.47 6.78 -19.39
CA THR A 8 8.78 6.10 -20.50
C THR A 8 8.82 4.59 -20.34
N ASP A 9 9.81 4.06 -19.63
CA ASP A 9 9.96 2.63 -19.34
C ASP A 9 8.85 2.16 -18.37
N PRO A 10 8.01 1.19 -18.76
CA PRO A 10 6.90 0.71 -17.92
C PRO A 10 7.34 0.13 -16.58
N TYR A 11 8.48 -0.56 -16.53
CA TYR A 11 8.98 -1.17 -15.30
C TYR A 11 9.40 -0.10 -14.31
N THR A 12 10.16 0.90 -14.78
CA THR A 12 10.55 2.06 -13.98
C THR A 12 9.32 2.78 -13.43
N ARG A 13 8.26 2.98 -14.23
CA ARG A 13 7.01 3.59 -13.74
C ARG A 13 6.31 2.75 -12.69
N ALA A 14 6.26 1.43 -12.86
CA ALA A 14 5.68 0.53 -11.87
C ALA A 14 6.51 0.56 -10.57
N SER A 15 7.83 0.47 -10.68
CA SER A 15 8.77 0.58 -9.55
C SER A 15 8.66 1.93 -8.83
N ASP A 16 8.48 3.04 -9.56
CA ASP A 16 8.23 4.37 -8.98
C ASP A 16 6.95 4.39 -8.15
N ARG A 17 5.87 3.79 -8.66
CA ARG A 17 4.60 3.70 -7.93
C ARG A 17 4.73 2.80 -6.70
N VAL A 18 5.42 1.66 -6.82
CA VAL A 18 5.68 0.77 -5.68
C VAL A 18 6.44 1.51 -4.60
N PHE A 19 7.45 2.29 -4.98
CA PHE A 19 8.20 3.13 -4.04
C PHE A 19 7.29 4.15 -3.34
N ILE A 20 6.43 4.86 -4.09
CA ILE A 20 5.48 5.83 -3.53
C ILE A 20 4.55 5.14 -2.51
N GLU A 21 3.93 4.02 -2.86
CA GLU A 21 3.02 3.31 -1.93
C GLU A 21 3.76 2.78 -0.69
N THR A 22 4.98 2.28 -0.86
CA THR A 22 5.79 1.81 0.28
C THR A 22 6.14 2.95 1.25
N ILE A 23 6.55 4.10 0.70
CA ILE A 23 6.81 5.31 1.50
C ILE A 23 5.51 5.76 2.16
N ASN A 24 4.40 5.85 1.43
CA ASN A 24 3.10 6.23 1.98
C ASN A 24 2.74 5.37 3.17
N GLU A 25 2.90 4.05 3.09
CA GLU A 25 2.56 3.12 4.18
C GLU A 25 3.39 3.36 5.44
N TYR A 26 4.70 3.66 5.31
CA TYR A 26 5.51 4.04 6.46
C TYR A 26 5.08 5.38 7.06
N PHE A 27 4.54 6.29 6.25
CA PHE A 27 4.01 7.57 6.71
C PHE A 27 2.57 7.48 7.23
N VAL A 28 1.77 6.48 6.83
CA VAL A 28 0.45 6.20 7.44
C VAL A 28 0.62 5.94 8.94
N GLY A 29 1.72 5.32 9.37
CA GLY A 29 2.06 5.17 10.79
C GLY A 29 2.10 6.49 11.57
N LEU A 30 2.39 7.62 10.91
CA LEU A 30 2.40 8.95 11.52
C LEU A 30 1.00 9.44 11.89
N LYS A 31 -0.06 8.94 11.22
CA LYS A 31 -1.45 9.19 11.61
C LYS A 31 -1.68 8.92 13.09
N TYR A 32 -1.13 7.82 13.60
CA TYR A 32 -1.36 7.39 14.98
C TYR A 32 -0.75 8.38 15.98
N VAL A 33 0.38 9.00 15.66
CA VAL A 33 0.96 10.09 16.47
C VAL A 33 -0.01 11.26 16.60
N PHE A 34 -0.81 11.55 15.56
CA PHE A 34 -1.78 12.63 15.59
C PHE A 34 -3.09 12.33 16.35
N THR A 35 -3.33 11.06 16.67
CA THR A 35 -4.61 10.63 17.25
C THR A 35 -4.48 9.87 18.56
N GLU A 36 -3.27 9.44 18.94
CA GLU A 36 -3.01 8.70 20.17
C GLU A 36 -2.77 9.67 21.35
N PRO A 37 -3.57 9.57 22.43
CA PRO A 37 -3.37 10.39 23.63
C PRO A 37 -2.07 10.08 24.39
N ASP A 38 -1.61 8.83 24.35
CA ASP A 38 -0.36 8.39 25.00
C ASP A 38 0.69 8.00 23.96
N LEU A 39 1.49 8.99 23.55
CA LEU A 39 2.47 8.83 22.47
C LEU A 39 3.55 7.78 22.75
N THR A 40 3.78 7.41 24.01
CA THR A 40 4.73 6.35 24.37
C THR A 40 4.34 4.99 23.77
N ARG A 41 3.05 4.79 23.48
CA ARG A 41 2.51 3.55 22.89
C ARG A 41 2.82 3.40 21.41
N VAL A 42 2.95 4.51 20.69
CA VAL A 42 3.09 4.51 19.23
C VAL A 42 4.50 4.89 18.78
N TRP A 43 5.24 5.65 19.59
CA TRP A 43 6.52 6.25 19.21
C TRP A 43 7.58 5.24 18.74
N ASP A 44 7.74 4.11 19.41
CA ASP A 44 8.75 3.11 19.00
C ASP A 44 8.43 2.50 17.63
N SER A 45 7.16 2.21 17.37
CA SER A 45 6.70 1.73 16.06
C SER A 45 6.82 2.81 14.96
N THR A 46 6.51 4.06 15.31
CA THR A 46 6.68 5.22 14.42
C THR A 46 8.15 5.41 14.06
N ARG A 47 9.05 5.38 15.04
CA ARG A 47 10.50 5.49 14.83
C ARG A 47 11.02 4.36 13.95
N ALA A 48 10.57 3.12 14.17
CA ALA A 48 10.93 1.99 13.32
C ALA A 48 10.45 2.17 11.86
N ALA A 49 9.23 2.69 11.65
CA ALA A 49 8.70 2.99 10.31
C ALA A 49 9.49 4.11 9.63
N LEU A 50 9.79 5.20 10.34
CA LEU A 50 10.63 6.29 9.84
C LEU A 50 12.03 5.82 9.45
N LYS A 51 12.63 4.92 10.25
CA LYS A 51 13.92 4.33 9.90
C LYS A 51 13.84 3.52 8.60
N LYS A 52 12.79 2.72 8.41
CA LYS A 52 12.57 1.98 7.15
C LYS A 52 12.39 2.93 5.97
N ALA A 53 11.65 4.03 6.15
CA ALA A 53 11.49 5.06 5.12
C ALA A 53 12.82 5.73 4.77
N ASN A 54 13.65 6.05 5.77
CA ASN A 54 14.99 6.59 5.59
C ASN A 54 15.89 5.63 4.80
N ASP A 55 15.97 4.37 5.22
CA ASP A 55 16.80 3.36 4.57
C ASP A 55 16.33 3.11 3.12
N LEU A 56 15.01 3.10 2.88
CA LEU A 56 14.43 2.96 1.55
C LEU A 56 14.76 4.16 0.65
N LEU A 57 14.68 5.38 1.19
CA LEU A 57 15.02 6.60 0.48
C LEU A 57 16.51 6.66 0.14
N ALA A 58 17.37 6.29 1.09
CA ALA A 58 18.82 6.17 0.90
C ALA A 58 19.15 5.26 -0.27
N LYS A 59 18.54 4.05 -0.27
CA LYS A 59 18.70 3.06 -1.33
C LYS A 59 18.19 3.57 -2.69
N ARG A 60 17.05 4.29 -2.70
CA ARG A 60 16.46 4.81 -3.94
C ARG A 60 17.28 5.95 -4.55
N ARG A 61 17.76 6.87 -3.71
CA ARG A 61 18.58 8.01 -4.14
C ARG A 61 19.98 7.57 -4.54
N ALA A 62 20.58 6.64 -3.80
CA ALA A 62 21.97 6.23 -3.99
C ALA A 62 22.93 7.43 -4.14
N GLY A 63 22.73 8.47 -3.32
CA GLY A 63 23.49 9.73 -3.35
C GLY A 63 23.02 10.77 -4.37
N ALA A 64 22.03 10.46 -5.22
CA ALA A 64 21.48 11.42 -6.16
C ALA A 64 20.65 12.51 -5.49
N LYS A 65 20.59 13.68 -6.15
CA LYS A 65 19.80 14.83 -5.69
C LYS A 65 18.30 14.54 -5.66
N TYR A 66 17.78 13.88 -6.69
CA TYR A 66 16.37 13.52 -6.85
C TYR A 66 16.20 12.03 -7.16
N LEU A 67 15.00 11.49 -6.94
CA LEU A 67 14.74 10.04 -6.98
C LEU A 67 14.95 9.39 -8.34
N SER A 68 14.86 10.18 -9.42
CA SER A 68 15.12 9.71 -10.78
C SER A 68 16.60 9.71 -11.16
N GLY A 69 17.48 10.26 -10.31
CA GLY A 69 18.88 10.54 -10.66
C GLY A 69 19.08 11.80 -11.51
N ALA A 70 18.01 12.46 -11.95
CA ALA A 70 18.09 13.68 -12.75
C ALA A 70 18.40 14.93 -11.92
N GLU A 71 18.81 16.01 -12.60
CA GLU A 71 19.08 17.33 -11.98
C GLU A 71 17.83 18.10 -11.54
N LEU A 72 16.65 17.66 -11.97
CA LEU A 72 15.36 18.29 -11.67
C LEU A 72 14.40 17.25 -11.10
N PRO A 73 13.51 17.63 -10.17
CA PRO A 73 12.56 16.70 -9.56
C PRO A 73 11.60 16.12 -10.61
N GLY A 74 11.35 14.82 -10.50
CA GLY A 74 10.41 14.07 -11.33
C GLY A 74 9.05 13.93 -10.65
N LEU A 75 8.16 13.13 -11.27
CA LEU A 75 6.83 12.86 -10.73
C LEU A 75 6.92 12.20 -9.35
N THR A 76 7.81 11.23 -9.17
CA THR A 76 7.99 10.52 -7.90
C THR A 76 8.37 11.49 -6.77
N ASP A 77 9.29 12.43 -7.04
CA ASP A 77 9.68 13.45 -6.07
C ASP A 77 8.48 14.30 -5.63
N TYR A 78 7.67 14.76 -6.59
CA TYR A 78 6.49 15.57 -6.30
C TYR A 78 5.38 14.80 -5.57
N MET A 79 5.26 13.49 -5.76
CA MET A 79 4.22 12.69 -5.09
C MET A 79 4.53 12.45 -3.61
N ILE A 80 5.80 12.39 -3.22
CA ILE A 80 6.18 12.18 -1.81
C ILE A 80 6.50 13.47 -1.06
N ALA A 81 6.83 14.56 -1.75
CA ALA A 81 7.20 15.84 -1.12
C ALA A 81 6.19 16.33 -0.05
N PRO A 82 4.87 16.28 -0.26
CA PRO A 82 3.90 16.74 0.75
C PRO A 82 3.98 15.97 2.08
N LEU A 83 4.40 14.70 2.05
CA LEU A 83 4.51 13.87 3.26
C LEU A 83 5.67 14.32 4.14
N LEU A 84 6.75 14.81 3.52
CA LEU A 84 7.95 15.25 4.23
C LEU A 84 7.69 16.48 5.10
N HIS A 85 6.66 17.27 4.79
CA HIS A 85 6.25 18.40 5.61
C HIS A 85 5.65 17.97 6.96
N LEU A 86 5.14 16.73 7.06
CA LEU A 86 4.57 16.20 8.31
C LEU A 86 5.63 15.69 9.29
N LEU A 87 6.86 15.49 8.81
CA LEU A 87 7.95 14.89 9.60
C LEU A 87 8.31 15.72 10.84
N PRO A 88 8.58 17.05 10.74
CA PRO A 88 8.86 17.86 11.91
C PRO A 88 7.77 17.78 12.97
N LEU A 89 6.51 17.87 12.52
CA LEU A 89 5.33 17.87 13.38
C LEU A 89 5.23 16.58 14.20
N CYS A 90 5.48 15.42 13.59
CA CYS A 90 5.40 14.13 14.29
C CYS A 90 6.44 13.99 15.40
N VAL A 91 7.66 14.45 15.14
CA VAL A 91 8.77 14.30 16.10
C VAL A 91 8.61 15.25 17.28
N ASP A 92 8.21 16.50 17.00
CA ASP A 92 7.94 17.48 18.06
C ASP A 92 6.75 17.09 18.93
N LEU A 93 5.65 16.59 18.33
CA LEU A 93 4.52 16.08 19.12
C LEU A 93 4.96 14.96 20.06
N SER A 94 5.92 14.14 19.64
CA SER A 94 6.48 13.05 20.44
C SER A 94 7.50 13.51 21.49
N GLY A 95 7.62 14.82 21.74
CA GLY A 95 8.47 15.43 22.77
C GLY A 95 9.96 15.48 22.43
N HIS A 96 10.33 15.15 21.18
CA HIS A 96 11.71 15.20 20.71
C HIS A 96 11.92 16.46 19.86
N LYS A 97 13.12 17.04 19.86
CA LYS A 97 13.45 18.12 18.92
C LYS A 97 13.66 17.53 17.53
N TRP A 98 12.80 17.89 16.58
CA TRP A 98 12.83 17.28 15.25
C TRP A 98 14.17 17.45 14.53
N ASP A 99 14.76 18.65 14.53
CA ASP A 99 15.99 18.93 13.77
C ASP A 99 17.17 18.06 14.23
N ASP A 100 17.36 17.91 15.55
CA ASP A 100 18.41 17.06 16.13
C ASP A 100 18.15 15.58 15.79
N TYR A 101 16.91 15.13 16.01
CA TYR A 101 16.53 13.74 15.78
C TYR A 101 16.70 13.31 14.32
N PHE A 102 16.22 14.12 13.36
CA PHE A 102 16.37 13.78 11.95
C PHE A 102 17.82 13.83 11.50
N ARG A 103 18.61 14.79 11.97
CA ARG A 103 20.03 14.87 11.61
C ARG A 103 20.84 13.67 12.10
N THR A 104 20.52 13.12 13.27
CA THR A 104 21.28 11.99 13.85
C THR A 104 20.71 10.64 13.42
N GLU A 105 19.40 10.46 13.52
CA GLU A 105 18.76 9.15 13.36
C GLU A 105 18.31 8.87 11.92
N LEU A 106 17.98 9.91 11.16
CA LEU A 106 17.31 9.80 9.85
C LEU A 106 17.90 10.79 8.81
N PRO A 107 19.22 10.73 8.56
CA PRO A 107 19.94 11.77 7.81
C PRO A 107 19.49 11.88 6.34
N GLU A 108 19.01 10.81 5.73
CA GLU A 108 18.56 10.81 4.34
C GLU A 108 17.18 11.45 4.19
N LEU A 109 16.26 11.20 5.13
CA LEU A 109 14.99 11.92 5.20
C LEU A 109 15.23 13.42 5.42
N TYR A 110 16.18 13.76 6.29
CA TYR A 110 16.55 15.14 6.58
C TYR A 110 17.10 15.86 5.34
N ASP A 111 18.14 15.29 4.73
CA ASP A 111 18.79 15.87 3.55
C ASP A 111 17.83 16.00 2.37
N TYR A 112 17.06 14.95 2.09
CA TYR A 112 16.14 14.95 0.96
C TYR A 112 15.01 15.97 1.13
N ARG A 113 14.42 16.08 2.33
CA ARG A 113 13.43 17.11 2.65
C ARG A 113 13.99 18.50 2.38
N ASN A 114 15.17 18.80 2.92
CA ASN A 114 15.83 20.10 2.74
C ASN A 114 16.21 20.38 1.27
N THR A 115 16.42 19.32 0.48
CA THR A 115 16.69 19.42 -0.96
C THR A 115 15.41 19.72 -1.74
N ILE A 116 14.34 18.96 -1.54
CA ILE A 116 13.10 19.09 -2.32
C ILE A 116 12.31 20.35 -1.94
N GLU A 117 12.38 20.81 -0.69
CA GLU A 117 11.74 22.07 -0.25
C GLU A 117 12.36 23.32 -0.85
N LYS A 118 13.58 23.23 -1.42
CA LYS A 118 14.22 24.31 -2.20
C LYS A 118 13.70 24.37 -3.64
N ASP A 119 13.01 23.34 -4.13
CA ASP A 119 12.40 23.40 -5.45
C ASP A 119 11.29 24.47 -5.45
N PRO A 120 11.25 25.40 -6.44
CA PRO A 120 10.28 26.49 -6.45
C PRO A 120 8.81 26.06 -6.54
N THR A 121 8.52 24.84 -7.00
CA THR A 121 7.15 24.28 -7.05
C THR A 121 6.72 23.83 -5.67
N VAL A 122 7.61 23.13 -4.98
CA VAL A 122 7.36 22.57 -3.65
C VAL A 122 7.35 23.68 -2.59
N HIS A 123 8.32 24.60 -2.65
CA HIS A 123 8.46 25.70 -1.70
C HIS A 123 7.18 26.53 -1.53
N LYS A 124 6.44 26.74 -2.63
CA LYS A 124 5.17 27.50 -2.63
C LYS A 124 4.03 26.81 -1.88
N LEU A 125 4.14 25.51 -1.63
CA LEU A 125 3.13 24.70 -0.97
C LEU A 125 3.53 24.34 0.48
N VAL A 126 4.74 24.72 0.91
CA VAL A 126 5.18 24.54 2.28
C VAL A 126 4.36 25.49 3.15
N VAL A 127 3.45 24.93 3.95
CA VAL A 127 2.72 25.71 4.95
C VAL A 127 3.67 25.97 6.12
N PRO A 128 3.72 27.19 6.67
CA PRO A 128 4.51 27.50 7.85
C PRO A 128 4.20 26.56 9.01
N TYR A 129 5.25 26.15 9.72
CA TYR A 129 5.16 25.14 10.78
C TYR A 129 4.18 25.50 11.90
N ASP A 130 4.16 26.77 12.31
CA ASP A 130 3.30 27.26 13.39
C ASP A 130 1.81 27.12 13.05
N GLU A 131 1.43 27.28 11.77
CA GLU A 131 0.05 27.10 11.31
C GLU A 131 -0.36 25.62 11.40
N TYR A 132 0.53 24.70 11.04
CA TYR A 132 0.28 23.26 11.13
C TYR A 132 0.14 22.78 12.59
N ILE A 133 1.00 23.27 13.49
CA ILE A 133 0.97 22.91 14.92
C ILE A 133 -0.35 23.33 15.56
N GLU A 134 -0.86 24.53 15.27
CA GLU A 134 -2.09 25.01 15.88
C GLU A 134 -3.33 24.23 15.40
N ILE A 135 -3.36 23.84 14.12
CA ILE A 135 -4.41 22.94 13.59
C ILE A 135 -4.33 21.56 14.26
N ALA A 136 -3.13 21.01 14.42
CA ALA A 136 -2.93 19.69 15.03
C ALA A 136 -3.34 19.69 16.50
N LYS A 137 -2.90 20.69 17.29
CA LYS A 137 -3.29 20.87 18.71
C LYS A 137 -4.80 21.02 18.89
N GLY A 138 -5.50 21.65 17.95
CA GLY A 138 -6.95 21.83 18.00
C GLY A 138 -7.77 20.52 17.92
N ARG A 139 -7.22 19.46 17.30
CA ARG A 139 -7.93 18.18 17.11
C ARG A 139 -7.98 17.29 18.36
N TYR A 140 -7.09 17.51 19.33
CA TYR A 140 -7.04 16.73 20.58
C TYR A 140 -8.17 17.06 21.58
N LYS A 141 -9.09 17.98 21.26
CA LYS A 141 -10.13 18.45 22.18
C LYS A 141 -11.47 17.70 22.13
N ASN A 142 -11.68 16.74 21.22
CA ASN A 142 -12.98 16.05 21.07
C ASN A 142 -12.84 14.51 21.15
N PRO A 143 -13.20 13.87 22.29
CA PRO A 143 -13.29 12.41 22.39
C PRO A 143 -14.61 11.86 21.82
N VAL A 144 -14.58 10.58 21.41
CA VAL A 144 -15.73 9.82 20.87
C VAL A 144 -16.64 9.33 22.02
N PRO A 145 -17.98 9.38 21.91
CA PRO A 145 -18.88 8.92 22.98
C PRO A 145 -18.93 7.39 23.12
N GLU A 146 -19.00 6.91 24.37
CA GLU A 146 -19.13 5.49 24.72
C GLU A 146 -20.59 4.96 24.62
N GLY A 147 -20.76 3.69 24.23
CA GLY A 147 -21.95 2.89 24.60
C GLY A 147 -22.94 2.45 23.51
N HIS A 148 -22.50 1.96 22.34
CA HIS A 148 -23.42 1.53 21.26
C HIS A 148 -23.84 0.04 21.34
N PRO A 149 -25.13 -0.32 21.20
CA PRO A 149 -25.61 -1.70 21.36
C PRO A 149 -25.63 -2.46 20.01
N SER A 150 -24.59 -3.26 19.69
CA SER A 150 -24.60 -4.19 18.52
C SER A 150 -23.70 -5.43 18.66
N TYR A 151 -23.40 -5.87 19.88
CA TYR A 151 -22.36 -6.88 20.14
C TYR A 151 -22.70 -8.34 19.72
N ARG A 152 -23.94 -8.80 19.94
CA ARG A 152 -24.27 -10.25 19.84
C ARG A 152 -24.36 -10.80 18.41
N VAL A 153 -25.04 -10.09 17.51
CA VAL A 153 -25.22 -10.50 16.10
C VAL A 153 -23.88 -10.47 15.34
N PHE A 154 -22.96 -9.61 15.76
CA PHE A 154 -21.66 -9.43 15.12
C PHE A 154 -20.69 -10.59 15.42
N ILE A 155 -20.64 -11.06 16.67
CA ILE A 155 -19.81 -12.20 17.06
C ILE A 155 -20.22 -13.47 16.31
N GLU A 156 -21.53 -13.72 16.16
CA GLU A 156 -22.04 -14.88 15.43
C GLU A 156 -21.63 -14.83 13.94
N THR A 157 -21.75 -13.67 13.29
CA THR A 157 -21.37 -13.46 11.88
C THR A 157 -19.87 -13.61 11.64
N ILE A 158 -19.03 -13.05 12.53
CA ILE A 158 -17.57 -13.21 12.43
C ILE A 158 -17.19 -14.66 12.65
N ASN A 159 -17.79 -15.35 13.63
CA ASN A 159 -17.45 -16.74 13.91
C ASN A 159 -17.78 -17.66 12.74
N GLU A 160 -18.91 -17.45 12.04
CA GLU A 160 -19.23 -18.19 10.81
C GLU A 160 -18.22 -17.91 9.69
N TYR A 161 -17.82 -16.65 9.49
CA TYR A 161 -16.81 -16.27 8.50
C TYR A 161 -15.42 -16.83 8.84
N LEU A 162 -15.04 -16.80 10.13
CA LEU A 162 -13.79 -17.37 10.65
C LEU A 162 -13.77 -18.89 10.54
N VAL A 163 -14.90 -19.57 10.74
CA VAL A 163 -15.03 -21.01 10.50
C VAL A 163 -14.83 -21.32 9.02
N GLY A 164 -15.46 -20.55 8.11
CA GLY A 164 -15.24 -20.67 6.67
C GLY A 164 -13.79 -20.44 6.26
N LEU A 165 -13.15 -19.40 6.79
CA LEU A 165 -11.72 -19.12 6.58
C LEU A 165 -10.82 -20.22 7.15
N LYS A 166 -11.09 -20.74 8.34
CA LYS A 166 -10.35 -21.87 8.94
C LYS A 166 -10.50 -23.14 8.10
N LEU A 167 -11.67 -23.38 7.52
CA LEU A 167 -11.93 -24.52 6.65
C LEU A 167 -11.19 -24.41 5.31
N ILE A 168 -11.09 -23.19 4.76
CA ILE A 168 -10.28 -22.92 3.56
C ILE A 168 -8.79 -23.05 3.90
N MET A 169 -8.36 -22.49 5.03
CA MET A 169 -6.98 -22.53 5.50
C MET A 169 -6.50 -23.93 5.91
N SER A 170 -7.40 -24.85 6.27
CA SER A 170 -7.06 -26.24 6.61
C SER A 170 -6.91 -27.15 5.40
N GLN A 171 -7.27 -26.69 4.19
CA GLN A 171 -7.00 -27.43 2.96
C GLN A 171 -5.58 -27.15 2.47
N GLU A 172 -4.57 -27.79 3.07
CA GLU A 172 -3.20 -27.75 2.55
C GLU A 172 -3.09 -28.59 1.26
N LYS A 173 -3.25 -27.95 0.10
CA LYS A 173 -3.04 -28.60 -1.20
C LYS A 173 -1.62 -28.38 -1.77
N ALA A 174 -0.87 -27.40 -1.28
CA ALA A 174 0.46 -27.04 -1.79
C ALA A 174 1.42 -26.63 -0.65
N LYS A 175 2.72 -26.87 -0.83
CA LYS A 175 3.77 -26.49 0.13
C LYS A 175 3.71 -24.98 0.39
N ASN A 176 3.62 -24.62 1.67
CA ASN A 176 3.53 -23.24 2.14
C ASN A 176 4.85 -22.85 2.83
N TYR A 177 5.64 -21.97 2.20
CA TYR A 177 6.97 -21.59 2.69
C TYR A 177 6.85 -20.72 3.95
N LYS A 178 7.57 -21.11 5.00
CA LYS A 178 7.56 -20.46 6.32
C LYS A 178 8.97 -20.16 6.83
N GLN A 179 9.06 -19.54 8.00
CA GLN A 179 10.33 -19.26 8.66
C GLN A 179 11.22 -20.50 8.74
N GLY A 180 12.50 -20.35 8.38
CA GLY A 180 13.48 -21.43 8.29
C GLY A 180 13.47 -22.23 6.99
N ASP A 181 12.45 -22.09 6.13
CA ASP A 181 12.46 -22.75 4.83
C ASP A 181 13.45 -22.07 3.86
N PRO A 182 14.18 -22.86 3.05
CA PRO A 182 15.10 -22.30 2.06
C PRO A 182 14.35 -21.57 0.95
N TYR A 183 15.06 -20.71 0.22
CA TYR A 183 14.53 -20.05 -0.96
C TYR A 183 14.07 -21.10 -2.00
N PRO A 184 12.83 -21.01 -2.54
CA PRO A 184 12.27 -21.99 -3.46
C PRO A 184 13.09 -22.08 -4.76
N PRO A 185 13.50 -23.28 -5.20
CA PRO A 185 14.13 -23.43 -6.51
C PRO A 185 13.13 -23.00 -7.62
N ARG A 186 13.62 -22.40 -8.70
CA ARG A 186 12.81 -22.11 -9.89
C ARG A 186 12.60 -23.37 -10.70
N VAL A 187 11.33 -23.73 -10.92
CA VAL A 187 10.97 -24.89 -11.76
C VAL A 187 11.14 -24.53 -13.24
N ASN A 188 10.77 -23.31 -13.62
CA ASN A 188 11.01 -22.76 -14.94
C ASN A 188 11.51 -21.31 -14.78
N PRO A 189 12.76 -21.00 -15.19
CA PRO A 189 13.31 -19.64 -15.07
C PRO A 189 12.69 -18.65 -16.07
N ASP A 190 12.05 -19.15 -17.14
CA ASP A 190 11.49 -18.33 -18.22
C ASP A 190 10.07 -17.81 -17.92
N VAL A 191 9.50 -18.18 -16.77
CA VAL A 191 8.15 -17.77 -16.38
C VAL A 191 8.15 -16.89 -15.13
N LEU A 192 7.09 -16.10 -15.01
CA LEU A 192 6.90 -15.25 -13.82
C LEU A 192 6.69 -16.11 -12.58
N ARG A 193 7.17 -15.64 -11.43
CA ARG A 193 6.88 -16.26 -10.13
C ARG A 193 5.94 -15.36 -9.35
N LEU A 194 4.79 -15.89 -8.94
CA LEU A 194 3.86 -15.24 -8.04
C LEU A 194 4.03 -15.79 -6.61
N TYR A 195 4.48 -14.94 -5.70
CA TYR A 195 4.36 -15.20 -4.27
C TYR A 195 2.91 -14.94 -3.83
N TYR A 196 2.24 -15.98 -3.34
CA TYR A 196 0.80 -16.06 -3.21
C TYR A 196 0.35 -16.53 -1.83
N ARG A 197 -0.92 -16.24 -1.50
CA ARG A 197 -1.66 -16.93 -0.44
C ARG A 197 -3.13 -16.96 -0.80
N GLU A 198 -3.75 -18.14 -0.74
CA GLU A 198 -5.14 -18.34 -1.16
C GLU A 198 -6.13 -17.45 -0.41
N SER A 199 -5.90 -17.22 0.88
CA SER A 199 -6.75 -16.36 1.72
C SER A 199 -6.54 -14.85 1.47
N SER A 200 -5.65 -14.44 0.56
CA SER A 200 -5.39 -13.03 0.27
C SER A 200 -6.19 -12.57 -0.96
N PRO A 201 -7.20 -11.69 -0.81
CA PRO A 201 -7.95 -11.17 -1.96
C PRO A 201 -7.05 -10.36 -2.91
N TYR A 202 -6.01 -9.71 -2.39
CA TYR A 202 -5.02 -8.98 -3.18
C TYR A 202 -4.17 -9.93 -4.03
N ALA A 203 -3.79 -11.09 -3.50
CA ALA A 203 -3.02 -12.08 -4.26
C ALA A 203 -3.91 -12.79 -5.30
N GLN A 204 -5.17 -13.07 -4.96
CA GLN A 204 -6.17 -13.55 -5.91
C GLN A 204 -6.35 -12.61 -7.09
N ARG A 205 -6.33 -11.28 -6.87
CA ARG A 205 -6.39 -10.27 -7.94
C ARG A 205 -5.30 -10.49 -8.99
N VAL A 206 -4.06 -10.68 -8.57
CA VAL A 206 -2.93 -10.90 -9.49
C VAL A 206 -3.03 -12.24 -10.21
N LEU A 207 -3.39 -13.31 -9.49
CA LEU A 207 -3.61 -14.63 -10.09
C LEU A 207 -4.70 -14.60 -11.16
N MET A 208 -5.80 -13.86 -10.92
CA MET A 208 -6.85 -13.66 -11.92
C MET A 208 -6.34 -12.94 -13.18
N ILE A 209 -5.45 -11.94 -13.05
CA ILE A 209 -4.87 -11.24 -14.21
C ILE A 209 -3.95 -12.17 -15.00
N LEU A 210 -3.09 -12.93 -14.32
CA LEU A 210 -2.20 -13.91 -14.96
C LEU A 210 -3.02 -14.95 -15.74
N ASN A 211 -4.08 -15.49 -15.13
CA ASN A 211 -4.97 -16.47 -15.76
C ASN A 211 -5.77 -15.86 -16.93
N ALA A 212 -6.38 -14.69 -16.75
CA ALA A 212 -7.20 -14.05 -17.78
C ALA A 212 -6.39 -13.63 -19.02
N LYS A 213 -5.09 -13.36 -18.84
CA LYS A 213 -4.15 -13.04 -19.92
C LYS A 213 -3.37 -14.25 -20.41
N GLU A 214 -3.57 -15.43 -19.83
CA GLU A 214 -2.86 -16.68 -20.14
C GLU A 214 -1.33 -16.53 -20.03
N ILE A 215 -0.86 -15.76 -19.05
CA ILE A 215 0.57 -15.51 -18.84
C ILE A 215 1.17 -16.72 -18.12
N PRO A 216 2.19 -17.39 -18.68
CA PRO A 216 2.88 -18.49 -18.00
C PRO A 216 3.48 -18.02 -16.67
N HIS A 217 3.20 -18.75 -15.60
CA HIS A 217 3.69 -18.42 -14.26
C HIS A 217 3.75 -19.66 -13.35
N GLU A 218 4.60 -19.58 -12.34
CA GLU A 218 4.59 -20.49 -11.18
C GLU A 218 4.04 -19.77 -9.94
N VAL A 219 3.43 -20.53 -9.03
CA VAL A 219 2.87 -20.01 -7.77
C VAL A 219 3.66 -20.58 -6.59
N VAL A 220 4.16 -19.68 -5.74
CA VAL A 220 4.84 -20.02 -4.49
C VAL A 220 3.98 -19.53 -3.33
N ASN A 221 3.46 -20.45 -2.53
CA ASN A 221 2.66 -20.09 -1.35
C ASN A 221 3.56 -19.63 -0.20
N ILE A 222 3.21 -18.49 0.41
CA ILE A 222 3.92 -17.91 1.55
C ILE A 222 3.04 -17.92 2.80
N ASN A 223 3.62 -18.37 3.92
CA ASN A 223 2.99 -18.26 5.21
C ASN A 223 3.21 -16.84 5.75
N ILE A 224 2.21 -15.98 5.59
CA ILE A 224 2.32 -14.57 6.01
C ILE A 224 2.40 -14.38 7.53
N TRP A 225 2.10 -15.42 8.33
CA TRP A 225 2.17 -15.36 9.80
C TRP A 225 3.53 -15.78 10.35
N ALA A 226 4.22 -16.67 9.62
CA ALA A 226 5.56 -17.12 9.93
C ALA A 226 6.39 -17.04 8.65
N LYS A 227 6.72 -15.81 8.23
CA LYS A 227 7.33 -15.53 6.92
C LYS A 227 8.76 -16.08 6.86
N PRO A 228 9.21 -16.60 5.71
CA PRO A 228 10.62 -16.88 5.50
C PRO A 228 11.46 -15.59 5.52
N ASP A 229 12.66 -15.62 6.07
CA ASP A 229 13.52 -14.43 6.20
C ASP A 229 13.86 -13.82 4.83
N TRP A 230 14.13 -14.68 3.84
CA TRP A 230 14.42 -14.28 2.46
C TRP A 230 13.26 -13.54 1.77
N PHE A 231 12.02 -13.68 2.27
CA PHE A 231 10.87 -13.03 1.65
C PHE A 231 10.87 -11.51 1.90
N MET A 232 11.40 -11.06 3.04
CA MET A 232 11.45 -9.63 3.39
C MET A 232 12.34 -8.81 2.44
N GLU A 233 13.33 -9.46 1.81
CA GLU A 233 14.18 -8.83 0.79
C GLU A 233 13.42 -8.57 -0.52
N ARG A 234 12.40 -9.39 -0.81
CA ARG A 234 11.55 -9.29 -2.01
C ARG A 234 10.31 -8.43 -1.79
N ALA A 235 9.79 -8.47 -0.57
CA ALA A 235 8.59 -7.76 -0.13
C ALA A 235 8.95 -6.93 1.11
N PRO A 236 9.36 -5.65 0.98
CA PRO A 236 9.71 -4.81 2.12
C PRO A 236 8.58 -4.68 3.16
N LEU A 237 7.31 -4.73 2.71
CA LEU A 237 6.13 -4.74 3.57
C LEU A 237 5.79 -6.14 4.13
N GLY A 238 6.47 -7.19 3.65
CA GLY A 238 6.21 -8.58 4.03
C GLY A 238 4.85 -9.09 3.56
N GLN A 239 4.24 -8.46 2.56
CA GLN A 239 2.90 -8.77 2.08
C GLN A 239 2.93 -9.53 0.75
N VAL A 240 1.86 -10.28 0.48
CA VAL A 240 1.56 -10.87 -0.82
C VAL A 240 0.41 -10.09 -1.46
N PRO A 241 0.36 -9.92 -2.78
CA PRO A 241 1.21 -10.57 -3.79
C PRO A 241 2.55 -9.89 -4.05
N VAL A 242 3.53 -10.69 -4.50
CA VAL A 242 4.75 -10.22 -5.15
C VAL A 242 4.95 -11.01 -6.44
N ILE A 243 5.20 -10.31 -7.55
CA ILE A 243 5.67 -10.90 -8.81
C ILE A 243 7.18 -10.73 -8.90
N GLU A 244 7.87 -11.83 -9.17
CA GLU A 244 9.29 -11.85 -9.47
C GLU A 244 9.52 -12.17 -10.95
N PHE A 245 10.20 -11.25 -11.63
CA PHE A 245 10.61 -11.33 -13.02
C PHE A 245 12.02 -11.94 -13.07
N ASP A 246 12.14 -13.11 -13.72
CA ASP A 246 13.38 -13.81 -14.10
C ASP A 246 14.54 -13.84 -13.05
N GLN A 247 15.80 -13.98 -13.53
CA GLN A 247 17.02 -14.06 -12.72
C GLN A 247 17.58 -12.69 -12.29
N ASP A 248 17.08 -11.57 -12.83
CA ASP A 248 17.58 -10.21 -12.52
C ASP A 248 17.15 -9.71 -11.12
N ASN A 249 16.49 -10.55 -10.32
CA ASN A 249 15.95 -10.20 -9.01
C ASN A 249 14.95 -9.04 -9.02
N LYS A 250 14.37 -8.73 -10.18
CA LYS A 250 13.35 -7.70 -10.31
C LYS A 250 12.04 -8.19 -9.71
N VAL A 251 11.47 -7.38 -8.83
CA VAL A 251 10.20 -7.69 -8.16
C VAL A 251 9.26 -6.50 -8.24
N LEU A 252 7.97 -6.79 -8.38
CA LEU A 252 6.89 -5.84 -8.14
C LEU A 252 5.97 -6.40 -7.07
N PHE A 253 5.59 -5.55 -6.12
CA PHE A 253 4.54 -5.80 -5.13
C PHE A 253 3.45 -4.73 -5.32
N GLU A 254 2.41 -4.74 -4.48
CA GLU A 254 1.14 -4.02 -4.69
C GLU A 254 0.27 -4.59 -5.82
N SER A 255 -0.85 -5.21 -5.44
CA SER A 255 -1.72 -5.95 -6.37
C SER A 255 -2.23 -5.11 -7.56
N LEU A 256 -2.53 -3.82 -7.34
CA LEU A 256 -2.99 -2.92 -8.42
C LEU A 256 -1.86 -2.50 -9.35
N ILE A 257 -0.66 -2.27 -8.81
CA ILE A 257 0.50 -1.88 -9.62
C ILE A 257 0.96 -3.07 -10.47
N ILE A 258 1.00 -4.27 -9.87
CA ILE A 258 1.25 -5.51 -10.61
C ILE A 258 0.22 -5.69 -11.71
N ALA A 259 -1.08 -5.57 -11.41
CA ALA A 259 -2.14 -5.76 -12.40
C ALA A 259 -2.01 -4.78 -13.58
N ASP A 260 -1.75 -3.50 -13.28
CA ASP A 260 -1.49 -2.47 -14.29
C ASP A 260 -0.27 -2.81 -15.16
N PHE A 261 0.83 -3.19 -14.52
CA PHE A 261 2.08 -3.50 -15.23
C PHE A 261 1.91 -4.72 -16.15
N LEU A 262 1.34 -5.81 -15.65
CA LEU A 262 1.11 -7.03 -16.43
C LEU A 262 0.15 -6.77 -17.59
N ASP A 263 -0.92 -5.97 -17.37
CA ASP A 263 -1.87 -5.67 -18.44
C ASP A 263 -1.29 -4.78 -19.54
N GLU A 264 -0.42 -3.83 -19.17
CA GLU A 264 0.23 -2.91 -20.10
C GLU A 264 1.38 -3.55 -20.88
N THR A 265 2.19 -4.38 -20.24
CA THR A 265 3.48 -4.83 -20.80
C THR A 265 3.46 -6.20 -21.44
N ILE A 266 2.57 -7.09 -21.01
CA ILE A 266 2.52 -8.45 -21.53
C ILE A 266 1.33 -8.56 -22.50
N PRO A 267 1.61 -8.81 -23.80
CA PRO A 267 0.56 -9.08 -24.78
C PRO A 267 -0.26 -10.28 -24.31
N GLY A 268 -1.58 -10.13 -24.25
CA GLY A 268 -2.52 -11.23 -24.02
C GLY A 268 -3.64 -11.16 -25.05
N LYS A 269 -4.59 -12.09 -25.00
CA LYS A 269 -5.77 -12.13 -25.90
C LYS A 269 -6.49 -10.78 -26.00
N ARG A 270 -6.53 -10.01 -24.91
CA ARG A 270 -6.99 -8.63 -24.88
C ARG A 270 -6.31 -7.82 -23.78
N ARG A 271 -6.33 -6.49 -23.94
CA ARG A 271 -6.06 -5.55 -22.84
C ARG A 271 -7.30 -5.52 -21.93
N LEU A 272 -7.08 -5.60 -20.63
CA LEU A 272 -8.15 -5.62 -19.64
C LEU A 272 -8.57 -4.20 -19.22
N GLY A 273 -7.61 -3.30 -19.12
CA GLY A 273 -7.84 -1.90 -18.78
C GLY A 273 -8.22 -1.01 -19.96
N SER A 274 -8.85 0.12 -19.66
CA SER A 274 -9.20 1.12 -20.67
C SER A 274 -7.96 1.67 -21.37
N ARG A 275 -8.08 1.94 -22.68
CA ARG A 275 -7.06 2.64 -23.47
C ARG A 275 -7.14 4.16 -23.30
N ASP A 276 -8.31 4.67 -22.90
CA ASP A 276 -8.47 6.08 -22.55
C ASP A 276 -7.87 6.35 -21.16
N PRO A 277 -6.83 7.20 -21.03
CA PRO A 277 -6.17 7.48 -19.76
C PRO A 277 -7.12 8.07 -18.71
N PHE A 278 -8.11 8.86 -19.12
CA PHE A 278 -9.07 9.46 -18.19
C PHE A 278 -9.98 8.37 -17.61
N GLN A 279 -10.64 7.59 -18.46
CA GLN A 279 -11.49 6.48 -18.02
C GLN A 279 -10.71 5.47 -17.18
N TRP A 280 -9.46 5.18 -17.54
CA TRP A 280 -8.62 4.27 -16.76
C TRP A 280 -8.28 4.80 -15.37
N SER A 281 -8.12 6.11 -15.23
CA SER A 281 -7.93 6.75 -13.92
C SER A 281 -9.21 6.69 -13.08
N VAL A 282 -10.38 6.91 -13.70
CA VAL A 282 -11.69 6.76 -13.05
C VAL A 282 -11.89 5.32 -12.55
N ASP A 283 -11.51 4.32 -13.33
CA ASP A 283 -11.60 2.91 -12.93
C ASP A 283 -10.75 2.61 -11.69
N ARG A 284 -9.52 3.14 -11.64
CA ARG A 284 -8.64 3.00 -10.48
C ARG A 284 -9.18 3.70 -9.24
N MET A 285 -9.68 4.92 -9.38
CA MET A 285 -10.31 5.65 -8.26
C MET A 285 -11.50 4.89 -7.69
N PHE A 286 -12.29 4.25 -8.57
CA PHE A 286 -13.40 3.40 -8.15
C PHE A 286 -12.91 2.19 -7.34
N VAL A 287 -11.90 1.47 -7.83
CA VAL A 287 -11.33 0.32 -7.10
C VAL A 287 -10.75 0.77 -5.75
N GLU A 288 -10.07 1.92 -5.71
CA GLU A 288 -9.49 2.44 -4.48
C GLU A 288 -10.55 2.84 -3.45
N THR A 289 -11.67 3.43 -3.91
CA THR A 289 -12.82 3.71 -3.05
C THR A 289 -13.35 2.43 -2.39
N LEU A 290 -13.39 1.32 -3.12
CA LEU A 290 -13.81 0.01 -2.59
C LEU A 290 -12.75 -0.63 -1.68
N ASN A 291 -11.46 -0.46 -1.98
CA ASN A 291 -10.38 -0.91 -1.09
C ASN A 291 -10.49 -0.20 0.26
N GLN A 292 -10.70 1.12 0.28
CA GLN A 292 -10.89 1.89 1.52
C GLN A 292 -12.12 1.43 2.29
N ALA A 293 -13.21 1.09 1.59
CA ALA A 293 -14.40 0.55 2.21
C ALA A 293 -14.17 -0.79 2.93
N THR A 294 -13.17 -1.56 2.48
CA THR A 294 -12.84 -2.90 2.99
C THR A 294 -11.59 -2.93 3.88
N ALA A 295 -10.83 -1.82 3.95
CA ALA A 295 -9.60 -1.69 4.73
C ALA A 295 -9.78 -1.84 6.25
N VAL A 296 -11.03 -1.78 6.72
CA VAL A 296 -11.44 -1.99 8.12
C VAL A 296 -11.64 -3.47 8.46
N ILE A 297 -11.72 -4.36 7.48
CA ILE A 297 -11.90 -5.81 7.73
C ILE A 297 -10.73 -6.42 8.52
N PRO A 298 -9.45 -6.08 8.26
CA PRO A 298 -8.35 -6.59 9.07
C PRO A 298 -8.43 -6.26 10.56
N SER A 299 -9.01 -5.12 10.95
CA SER A 299 -9.10 -4.75 12.37
C SER A 299 -10.07 -5.65 13.16
N ILE A 300 -10.96 -6.37 12.47
CA ILE A 300 -11.81 -7.41 13.07
C ILE A 300 -10.97 -8.50 13.75
N PHE A 301 -9.77 -8.78 13.25
CA PHE A 301 -8.92 -9.84 13.79
C PHE A 301 -8.04 -9.38 14.97
N THR A 302 -7.96 -8.07 15.25
CA THR A 302 -7.01 -7.49 16.20
C THR A 302 -7.63 -6.61 17.28
N GLU A 303 -8.85 -6.12 17.08
CA GLU A 303 -9.53 -5.21 18.00
C GLU A 303 -10.33 -5.98 19.07
N PRO A 304 -10.14 -5.68 20.37
CA PRO A 304 -10.93 -6.30 21.43
C PRO A 304 -12.40 -5.85 21.42
N ASP A 305 -12.66 -4.57 21.12
CA ASP A 305 -14.01 -4.04 20.96
C ASP A 305 -14.44 -4.01 19.50
N LEU A 306 -15.13 -5.08 19.18
CA LEU A 306 -15.68 -5.39 17.87
C LEU A 306 -16.87 -4.47 17.49
N THR A 307 -17.51 -3.78 18.44
CA THR A 307 -18.68 -2.91 18.18
C THR A 307 -18.30 -1.71 17.30
N ARG A 308 -17.23 -1.00 17.67
CA ARG A 308 -16.71 0.15 16.91
C ARG A 308 -16.26 -0.24 15.51
N VAL A 309 -15.62 -1.41 15.40
CA VAL A 309 -15.19 -1.97 14.13
C VAL A 309 -16.40 -2.25 13.23
N TRP A 310 -17.48 -2.81 13.78
CA TRP A 310 -18.68 -3.09 13.02
C TRP A 310 -19.34 -1.83 12.46
N ASP A 311 -19.61 -0.81 13.28
CA ASP A 311 -20.32 0.39 12.80
C ASP A 311 -19.51 1.09 11.68
N THR A 312 -18.21 1.22 11.89
CA THR A 312 -17.29 1.77 10.88
C THR A 312 -17.30 0.90 9.61
N THR A 313 -17.23 -0.42 9.76
CA THR A 313 -17.25 -1.37 8.63
C THR A 313 -18.56 -1.32 7.87
N ARG A 314 -19.69 -1.32 8.56
CA ARG A 314 -21.01 -1.26 7.96
C ARG A 314 -21.22 0.02 7.18
N GLU A 315 -20.83 1.17 7.72
CA GLU A 315 -20.93 2.44 7.00
C GLU A 315 -20.02 2.48 5.77
N ALA A 316 -18.80 1.99 5.90
CA ALA A 316 -17.84 1.90 4.81
C ALA A 316 -18.37 1.00 3.68
N LEU A 317 -18.88 -0.19 4.02
CA LEU A 317 -19.49 -1.12 3.07
C LEU A 317 -20.75 -0.55 2.40
N LYS A 318 -21.61 0.18 3.13
CA LYS A 318 -22.77 0.86 2.52
C LYS A 318 -22.33 1.89 1.48
N LYS A 319 -21.37 2.75 1.82
CA LYS A 319 -20.82 3.73 0.87
C LYS A 319 -20.19 3.04 -0.35
N GLY A 320 -19.44 1.96 -0.13
CA GLY A 320 -18.88 1.14 -1.20
C GLY A 320 -19.96 0.54 -2.10
N ASN A 321 -21.04 0.00 -1.52
CA ASN A 321 -22.18 -0.55 -2.25
C ASN A 321 -22.89 0.52 -3.11
N ASP A 322 -23.11 1.73 -2.58
CA ASP A 322 -23.74 2.81 -3.32
C ASP A 322 -22.89 3.23 -4.54
N VAL A 323 -21.58 3.31 -4.35
CA VAL A 323 -20.62 3.59 -5.42
C VAL A 323 -20.63 2.47 -6.47
N LEU A 324 -20.64 1.20 -6.04
CA LEU A 324 -20.73 0.02 -6.90
C LEU A 324 -22.03 -0.01 -7.71
N ALA A 325 -23.18 0.22 -7.07
CA ALA A 325 -24.50 0.22 -7.71
C ALA A 325 -24.58 1.32 -8.78
N LYS A 326 -24.11 2.52 -8.47
CA LYS A 326 -24.03 3.64 -9.42
C LYS A 326 -23.13 3.32 -10.61
N ARG A 327 -21.96 2.71 -10.36
CA ARG A 327 -21.01 2.35 -11.42
C ARG A 327 -21.55 1.25 -12.33
N ARG A 328 -22.18 0.22 -11.75
CA ARG A 328 -22.75 -0.92 -12.49
C ARG A 328 -23.93 -0.48 -13.35
N ALA A 329 -24.78 0.42 -12.86
CA ALA A 329 -25.94 0.96 -13.57
C ALA A 329 -26.82 -0.12 -14.26
N GLY A 330 -26.94 -1.30 -13.64
CA GLY A 330 -27.70 -2.45 -14.17
C GLY A 330 -26.95 -3.37 -15.15
N ALA A 331 -25.72 -3.02 -15.57
CA ALA A 331 -24.92 -3.86 -16.46
C ALA A 331 -24.47 -5.17 -15.79
N LYS A 332 -24.21 -6.22 -16.59
CA LYS A 332 -23.69 -7.50 -16.08
C LYS A 332 -22.29 -7.37 -15.48
N TYR A 333 -21.42 -6.59 -16.12
CA TYR A 333 -20.04 -6.33 -15.69
C TYR A 333 -19.77 -4.83 -15.55
N LEU A 334 -18.78 -4.47 -14.72
CA LEU A 334 -18.41 -3.06 -14.45
C LEU A 334 -17.80 -2.34 -15.67
N SER A 335 -17.33 -3.09 -16.66
CA SER A 335 -16.90 -2.55 -17.94
C SER A 335 -18.05 -2.09 -18.82
N GLY A 336 -19.30 -2.42 -18.47
CA GLY A 336 -20.47 -2.22 -19.33
C GLY A 336 -20.53 -3.15 -20.55
N LEU A 337 -19.50 -3.97 -20.78
CA LEU A 337 -19.45 -4.95 -21.85
C LEU A 337 -20.12 -6.24 -21.37
N ASP A 338 -21.15 -6.71 -22.05
CA ASP A 338 -21.61 -8.10 -21.93
C ASP A 338 -20.53 -9.00 -22.54
N THR A 339 -19.50 -9.30 -21.75
CA THR A 339 -18.50 -10.25 -22.18
C THR A 339 -19.11 -11.65 -22.10
N ASN A 340 -19.73 -12.07 -23.21
CA ASN A 340 -19.67 -13.48 -23.63
C ASN A 340 -18.20 -13.76 -23.97
N LEU A 341 -17.40 -14.00 -22.93
CA LEU A 341 -16.06 -14.57 -23.05
C LEU A 341 -16.19 -16.08 -23.05
#